data_AF-A0A261C9J8-F1
#
_entry.id   AF-A0A261C9J8-F1
#
_cell.length_a   1.000
_cell.length_b   1.000
_cell.length_c   1.000
_cell.angle_alpha   90.00
_cell.angle_beta   90.00
_cell.angle_gamma   90.00
#
_symmetry.space_group_name_H-M   'P 1'
#
loop_
_entity.id
_entity.type
_entity.pdbx_description
1 polymer ?
#
loop_
_entity_poly.entity_id
_entity_poly.type
_entity_poly.pdbx_seq_one_letter_code
_entity_poly.pdbx_strand_id
1 'polypeptide(L)'
;MVKSPKSSKKGGKGSKPKQAVHMVHVNEHLNTSFTILSCDGVEFKTDGHTIKQSKILNLASKNLDQPTTPIQVDKVKGDTMKLLLEWMDQHKYDGPYISKSGPGLRLPTWDFRWLKELDNQQLFDLITATNDLQIKQLMDYSCKTVANMAKGKNPDELRQIFGILSDEEEAEIALYEPGPSNAK
;
A
#
# COMPACT_ATOMS: atom_id res chain seq x y z
N MET A 1 65.88 -58.45 14.81
CA MET A 1 65.78 -57.08 14.25
C MET A 1 64.37 -56.56 14.58
N VAL A 2 64.08 -56.27 15.85
CA VAL A 2 64.01 -54.93 16.49
C VAL A 2 63.43 -53.84 15.56
N LYS A 3 62.20 -53.36 15.82
CA LYS A 3 61.92 -52.04 16.46
C LYS A 3 60.43 -51.65 16.38
N SER A 4 59.98 -51.11 17.51
CA SER A 4 58.72 -50.42 17.82
C SER A 4 58.44 -49.18 16.94
N PRO A 5 57.25 -48.53 17.09
CA PRO A 5 56.71 -47.53 16.16
C PRO A 5 57.06 -46.08 16.56
N LYS A 6 56.95 -45.12 15.62
CA LYS A 6 56.39 -43.74 15.77
C LYS A 6 56.82 -42.78 14.64
N SER A 7 56.00 -41.73 14.50
CA SER A 7 56.25 -40.39 13.91
C SER A 7 55.85 -40.22 12.43
N SER A 8 54.72 -39.55 12.13
CA SER A 8 54.45 -38.09 12.19
C SER A 8 54.92 -37.36 10.92
N LYS A 9 53.95 -36.95 10.09
CA LYS A 9 53.93 -35.69 9.33
C LYS A 9 52.70 -35.68 8.41
N LYS A 10 51.75 -34.78 8.67
CA LYS A 10 51.10 -34.03 7.59
C LYS A 10 50.34 -32.81 8.13
N GLY A 11 50.87 -31.65 7.76
CA GLY A 11 50.11 -30.50 7.29
C GLY A 11 49.23 -29.78 8.31
N GLY A 12 49.82 -28.83 9.04
CA GLY A 12 49.06 -27.70 9.54
C GLY A 12 48.50 -26.89 8.37
N LYS A 13 47.18 -26.92 8.18
CA LYS A 13 46.46 -25.83 7.50
C LYS A 13 45.79 -25.02 8.61
N GLY A 14 46.28 -23.80 8.81
CA GLY A 14 45.63 -22.81 9.65
C GLY A 14 44.23 -22.53 9.10
N SER A 15 43.22 -22.93 9.86
CA SER A 15 41.84 -22.50 9.66
C SER A 15 41.75 -21.03 10.03
N LYS A 16 41.74 -20.15 9.02
CA LYS A 16 41.33 -18.75 9.19
C LYS A 16 39.93 -18.72 9.80
N PRO A 17 39.64 -17.83 10.78
CA PRO A 17 38.29 -17.68 11.28
C PRO A 17 37.40 -17.21 10.12
N LYS A 18 36.39 -18.03 9.80
CA LYS A 18 35.33 -17.64 8.86
C LYS A 18 34.67 -16.40 9.44
N GLN A 19 34.77 -15.28 8.71
CA GLN A 19 34.05 -14.06 9.02
C GLN A 19 32.59 -14.41 9.27
N ALA A 20 32.11 -14.01 10.44
CA ALA A 20 30.72 -14.13 10.83
C ALA A 20 29.87 -13.48 9.73
N VAL A 21 28.92 -14.28 9.26
CA VAL A 21 27.89 -13.94 8.30
C VAL A 21 27.28 -12.61 8.73
N HIS A 22 27.30 -11.61 7.86
CA HIS A 22 26.56 -10.38 8.07
C HIS A 22 25.08 -10.77 8.05
N MET A 23 24.51 -10.97 9.25
CA MET A 23 23.09 -11.20 9.41
C MET A 23 22.39 -9.98 8.84
N VAL A 24 21.67 -10.19 7.74
CA VAL A 24 20.66 -9.25 7.24
C VAL A 24 19.79 -8.91 8.44
N HIS A 25 19.67 -7.63 8.79
CA HIS A 25 18.76 -7.17 9.84
C HIS A 25 17.36 -7.69 9.49
N VAL A 26 16.94 -8.76 10.15
CA VAL A 26 15.65 -9.38 9.95
C VAL A 26 14.63 -8.49 10.63
N ASN A 27 14.14 -7.47 9.91
CA ASN A 27 12.82 -6.85 10.07
C ASN A 27 12.28 -6.87 11.53
N GLU A 28 12.97 -6.17 12.43
CA GLU A 28 12.83 -6.31 13.90
C GLU A 28 11.47 -5.81 14.46
N HIS A 29 10.60 -5.27 13.60
CA HIS A 29 9.32 -4.66 13.99
C HIS A 29 8.09 -5.24 13.27
N LEU A 30 8.22 -6.34 12.52
CA LEU A 30 7.07 -6.91 11.82
C LEU A 30 6.00 -7.49 12.76
N ASN A 31 6.42 -7.95 13.95
CA ASN A 31 5.52 -8.44 14.99
C ASN A 31 5.01 -7.33 15.93
N THR A 32 5.45 -6.08 15.71
CA THR A 32 5.00 -4.93 16.50
C THR A 32 3.62 -4.49 16.03
N SER A 33 2.74 -4.18 16.98
CA SER A 33 1.46 -3.55 16.71
C SER A 33 1.62 -2.03 16.68
N PHE A 34 1.00 -1.40 15.68
CA PHE A 34 0.98 0.03 15.48
C PHE A 34 -0.46 0.53 15.52
N THR A 35 -0.62 1.78 15.94
CA THR A 35 -1.91 2.48 15.91
C THR A 35 -1.88 3.51 14.78
N ILE A 36 -2.93 3.53 13.96
CA ILE A 36 -3.13 4.52 12.88
C ILE A 36 -4.34 5.36 13.26
N LEU A 37 -4.21 6.68 13.19
CA LEU A 37 -5.30 7.64 13.37
C LEU A 37 -5.65 8.26 12.02
N SER A 38 -6.88 8.06 11.58
CA SER A 38 -7.44 8.65 10.36
C SER A 38 -7.83 10.12 10.56
N CYS A 39 -8.10 10.85 9.47
CA CYS A 39 -8.32 12.29 9.51
C CYS A 39 -9.60 12.73 10.24
N ASP A 40 -10.57 11.83 10.35
CA ASP A 40 -11.82 11.97 11.12
C ASP A 40 -11.72 11.41 12.54
N GLY A 41 -10.50 11.06 12.99
CA GLY A 41 -10.22 10.66 14.37
C GLY A 41 -10.52 9.20 14.69
N VAL A 42 -10.75 8.34 13.68
CA VAL A 42 -10.94 6.90 13.90
C VAL A 42 -9.59 6.21 14.05
N GLU A 43 -9.44 5.41 15.10
CA GLU A 43 -8.24 4.64 15.40
C GLU A 43 -8.31 3.21 14.86
N PHE A 44 -7.20 2.75 14.29
CA PHE A 44 -7.02 1.39 13.79
C PHE A 44 -5.76 0.77 14.36
N LYS A 45 -5.82 -0.51 14.74
CA LYS A 45 -4.65 -1.28 15.16
C LYS A 45 -4.27 -2.28 14.08
N THR A 46 -2.98 -2.34 13.76
CA THR A 46 -2.45 -3.23 12.73
C THR A 46 -1.03 -3.69 13.09
N ASP A 47 -0.53 -4.71 12.41
CA ASP A 47 0.84 -5.19 12.56
C ASP A 47 1.78 -4.66 11.48
N GLY A 48 3.09 -4.82 11.70
CA GLY A 48 4.13 -4.35 10.79
C GLY A 48 4.13 -5.03 9.41
N HIS A 49 3.64 -6.28 9.30
CA HIS A 49 3.52 -6.92 7.98
C HIS A 49 2.47 -6.23 7.11
N THR A 50 1.41 -5.72 7.71
CA THR A 50 0.37 -4.98 7.02
C THR A 50 0.89 -3.61 6.62
N ILE A 51 1.48 -2.85 7.56
CA ILE A 51 2.01 -1.50 7.31
C ILE A 51 3.07 -1.46 6.20
N LYS A 52 3.89 -2.51 6.03
CA LYS A 52 4.95 -2.53 5.02
C LYS A 52 4.43 -2.40 3.57
N GLN A 53 3.15 -2.69 3.33
CA GLN A 53 2.51 -2.54 2.03
C GLN A 53 2.40 -1.08 1.59
N SER A 54 2.28 -0.15 2.55
CA SER A 54 2.35 1.29 2.29
C SER A 54 3.77 1.80 2.50
N LYS A 55 4.33 2.45 1.49
CA LYS A 55 5.65 3.08 1.63
C LYS A 55 5.64 4.22 2.65
N ILE A 56 4.56 5.00 2.70
CA ILE A 56 4.42 6.12 3.64
C ILE A 56 4.24 5.64 5.07
N LEU A 57 3.32 4.69 5.33
CA LEU A 57 3.11 4.17 6.68
C LEU A 57 4.35 3.43 7.20
N ASN A 58 5.04 2.67 6.35
CA ASN A 58 6.29 1.97 6.73
C ASN A 58 7.45 2.93 7.02
N LEU A 59 7.48 4.11 6.38
CA LEU A 59 8.44 5.15 6.73
C LEU A 59 8.06 5.81 8.04
N ALA A 60 6.77 6.14 8.23
CA ALA A 60 6.26 6.74 9.45
C ALA A 60 6.53 5.84 10.66
N SER A 61 6.26 4.54 10.55
CA SER A 61 6.47 3.57 11.64
C SER A 61 7.92 3.46 12.12
N LYS A 62 8.90 3.77 11.24
CA LYS A 62 10.33 3.77 11.57
C LYS A 62 10.81 5.06 12.21
N ASN A 63 10.05 6.14 12.05
CA ASN A 63 10.37 7.46 12.57
C ASN A 63 9.56 7.81 13.83
N LEU A 64 8.87 6.83 14.44
CA LEU A 64 8.15 7.05 15.69
C LEU A 64 9.13 7.19 16.85
N ASP A 65 8.95 8.22 17.68
CA ASP A 65 9.71 8.40 18.92
C ASP A 65 9.42 7.28 19.93
N GLN A 66 8.18 6.80 19.97
CA GLN A 66 7.73 5.71 20.83
C GLN A 66 6.83 4.74 20.04
N PRO A 67 6.91 3.42 20.29
CA PRO A 67 6.06 2.43 19.62
C PRO A 67 4.56 2.65 19.84
N THR A 68 4.18 3.34 20.91
CA THR A 68 2.79 3.64 21.28
C THR A 68 2.22 4.88 20.59
N THR A 69 3.07 5.72 19.99
CA THR A 69 2.64 6.94 19.30
C THR A 69 1.82 6.60 18.05
N PRO A 70 0.57 7.07 17.92
CA PRO A 70 -0.25 6.79 16.74
C PRO A 70 0.30 7.49 15.48
N ILE A 71 0.32 6.77 14.37
CA ILE A 71 0.64 7.30 13.04
C ILE A 71 -0.58 8.10 12.54
N GLN A 72 -0.41 9.40 12.36
CA GLN A 72 -1.45 10.31 11.87
C GLN A 72 -1.56 10.24 10.34
N VAL A 73 -2.78 10.14 9.83
CA VAL A 73 -3.08 10.14 8.39
C VAL A 73 -4.11 11.24 8.08
N ASP A 74 -3.61 12.42 7.75
CA ASP A 74 -4.41 13.66 7.70
C ASP A 74 -5.41 13.76 6.53
N LYS A 75 -5.29 12.89 5.52
CA LYS A 75 -6.09 12.99 4.27
C LYS A 75 -7.07 11.86 4.06
N VAL A 76 -7.01 10.79 4.87
CA VAL A 76 -7.78 9.57 4.65
C VAL A 76 -8.77 9.39 5.80
N LYS A 77 -10.06 9.34 5.46
CA LYS A 77 -11.16 9.09 6.42
C LYS A 77 -11.15 7.64 6.90
N GLY A 78 -11.79 7.38 8.03
CA GLY A 78 -11.86 6.07 8.67
C GLY A 78 -12.41 4.97 7.75
N ASP A 79 -13.49 5.25 7.01
CA ASP A 79 -14.10 4.26 6.12
C ASP A 79 -13.15 3.81 5.00
N THR A 80 -12.44 4.75 4.38
CA THR A 80 -11.42 4.45 3.36
C THR A 80 -10.20 3.76 3.98
N MET A 81 -9.77 4.19 5.17
CA MET A 81 -8.66 3.57 5.89
C MET A 81 -8.95 2.10 6.21
N LYS A 82 -10.19 1.79 6.60
CA LYS A 82 -10.63 0.42 6.84
C LYS A 82 -10.46 -0.46 5.59
N LEU A 83 -10.86 0.02 4.42
CA LEU A 83 -10.68 -0.69 3.14
C LEU A 83 -9.20 -0.90 2.80
N LEU A 84 -8.37 0.12 3.01
CA LEU A 84 -6.92 0.02 2.78
C LEU A 84 -6.31 -1.05 3.67
N LEU A 85 -6.62 -1.03 4.97
CA LEU A 85 -6.08 -2.00 5.93
C LEU A 85 -6.57 -3.41 5.66
N GLU A 86 -7.83 -3.59 5.25
CA GLU A 86 -8.34 -4.89 4.81
C GLU A 86 -7.51 -5.41 3.63
N TRP A 87 -7.33 -4.62 2.57
CA TRP A 87 -6.55 -5.03 1.41
C TRP A 87 -5.08 -5.35 1.76
N MET A 88 -4.46 -4.49 2.58
CA MET A 88 -3.07 -4.64 3.02
C MET A 88 -2.86 -5.90 3.87
N ASP A 89 -3.82 -6.25 4.73
CA ASP A 89 -3.76 -7.44 5.56
C ASP A 89 -3.84 -8.71 4.72
N GLN A 90 -4.72 -8.71 3.70
CA GLN A 90 -4.87 -9.84 2.77
C GLN A 90 -3.58 -10.10 1.98
N HIS A 91 -2.82 -9.06 1.65
CA HIS A 91 -1.58 -9.15 0.86
C HIS A 91 -0.30 -9.09 1.71
N LYS A 92 -0.38 -9.13 3.04
CA LYS A 92 0.78 -8.89 3.92
C LYS A 92 1.91 -9.91 3.79
N TYR A 93 1.64 -11.09 3.22
CA TYR A 93 2.64 -12.15 2.98
C TYR A 93 3.07 -12.28 1.52
N ASP A 94 2.55 -11.42 0.65
CA ASP A 94 2.93 -11.43 -0.76
C ASP A 94 4.40 -11.02 -0.95
N GLY A 95 4.98 -11.54 -2.03
CA GLY A 95 6.31 -11.13 -2.48
C GLY A 95 6.34 -9.68 -2.95
N PRO A 96 7.53 -9.11 -3.19
CA PRO A 96 7.64 -7.75 -3.70
C PRO A 96 6.88 -7.60 -5.02
N TYR A 97 5.96 -6.63 -5.05
CA TYR A 97 5.22 -6.31 -6.25
C TYR A 97 6.08 -5.49 -7.22
N ILE A 98 6.29 -6.03 -8.41
CA ILE A 98 6.86 -5.29 -9.54
C ILE A 98 5.69 -4.72 -10.33
N SER A 99 5.65 -3.40 -10.46
CA SER A 99 4.58 -2.73 -11.19
C SER A 99 4.45 -3.24 -12.61
N LYS A 100 3.21 -3.54 -12.97
CA LYS A 100 2.81 -3.95 -14.31
C LYS A 100 1.75 -2.96 -14.76
N SER A 101 2.13 -2.02 -15.62
CA SER A 101 1.19 -1.09 -16.23
C SER A 101 0.67 -1.63 -17.57
N GLY A 102 -0.58 -1.25 -17.90
CA GLY A 102 -1.13 -1.45 -19.24
C GLY A 102 -1.90 -2.76 -19.46
N PRO A 103 -2.14 -3.13 -20.73
CA PRO A 103 -3.07 -4.21 -21.10
C PRO A 103 -2.70 -5.60 -20.57
N GLY A 104 -1.43 -5.82 -20.22
CA GLY A 104 -0.92 -7.08 -19.69
C GLY A 104 -1.23 -7.33 -18.22
N LEU A 105 -1.64 -6.31 -17.46
CA LEU A 105 -2.01 -6.47 -16.05
C LEU A 105 -3.25 -7.38 -15.92
N ARG A 106 -3.14 -8.38 -15.05
CA ARG A 106 -4.21 -9.30 -14.68
C ARG A 106 -4.42 -9.19 -13.18
N LEU A 107 -5.65 -8.93 -12.77
CA LEU A 107 -6.03 -8.94 -11.36
C LEU A 107 -6.17 -10.40 -10.91
N PRO A 108 -5.62 -10.77 -9.75
CA PRO A 108 -6.01 -12.00 -9.08
C PRO A 108 -7.53 -12.02 -8.81
N THR A 109 -8.09 -13.23 -8.68
CA THR A 109 -9.54 -13.42 -8.52
C THR A 109 -10.09 -12.69 -7.29
N TRP A 110 -9.32 -12.67 -6.20
CA TRP A 110 -9.73 -11.99 -4.97
C TRP A 110 -9.83 -10.48 -5.19
N ASP A 111 -8.77 -9.84 -5.72
CA ASP A 111 -8.76 -8.39 -6.00
C ASP A 111 -9.84 -7.97 -6.98
N PHE A 112 -10.07 -8.78 -8.03
CA PHE A 112 -11.11 -8.50 -9.00
C PHE A 112 -12.50 -8.47 -8.37
N ARG A 113 -12.79 -9.38 -7.43
CA ARG A 113 -14.09 -9.42 -6.75
C ARG A 113 -14.19 -8.28 -5.75
N TRP A 114 -13.17 -8.11 -4.92
CA TRP A 114 -13.13 -7.09 -3.88
C TRP A 114 -13.29 -5.68 -4.46
N LEU A 115 -12.53 -5.33 -5.51
CA LEU A 115 -12.66 -4.02 -6.18
C LEU A 115 -14.01 -3.82 -6.89
N LYS A 116 -14.68 -4.89 -7.30
CA LYS A 116 -15.98 -4.82 -7.98
C LYS A 116 -17.15 -4.65 -6.99
N GLU A 117 -16.96 -5.02 -5.73
CA GLU A 117 -17.97 -4.85 -4.68
C GLU A 117 -18.04 -3.42 -4.15
N LEU A 118 -17.00 -2.61 -4.39
CA LEU A 118 -16.97 -1.20 -4.04
C LEU A 118 -17.87 -0.38 -4.97
N ASP A 119 -18.58 0.59 -4.42
CA ASP A 119 -19.24 1.60 -5.23
C ASP A 119 -18.23 2.59 -5.84
N ASN A 120 -18.68 3.42 -6.79
CA ASN A 120 -17.80 4.35 -7.49
C ASN A 120 -17.12 5.35 -6.53
N GLN A 121 -17.85 5.86 -5.53
CA GLN A 121 -17.32 6.82 -4.58
C GLN A 121 -16.22 6.17 -3.72
N GLN A 122 -16.48 4.99 -3.17
CA GLN A 122 -15.51 4.20 -2.43
C GLN A 122 -14.27 3.88 -3.27
N LEU A 123 -14.45 3.53 -4.55
CA LEU A 123 -13.33 3.25 -5.45
C LEU A 123 -12.48 4.51 -5.73
N PHE A 124 -13.09 5.68 -5.92
CA PHE A 124 -12.35 6.94 -6.11
C PHE A 124 -11.62 7.38 -4.84
N ASP A 125 -12.27 7.28 -3.69
CA ASP A 125 -11.65 7.58 -2.40
C ASP A 125 -10.48 6.62 -2.14
N LEU A 126 -10.65 5.33 -2.46
CA LEU A 126 -9.59 4.32 -2.37
C LEU A 126 -8.41 4.65 -3.28
N ILE A 127 -8.65 5.02 -4.54
CA ILE A 127 -7.58 5.41 -5.49
C ILE A 127 -6.81 6.61 -4.95
N THR A 128 -7.53 7.63 -4.47
CA THR A 128 -6.93 8.85 -3.93
C THR A 128 -6.08 8.56 -2.70
N ALA A 129 -6.62 7.80 -1.74
CA ALA A 129 -5.91 7.41 -0.53
C ALA A 129 -4.70 6.51 -0.83
N THR A 130 -4.84 5.61 -1.81
CA THR A 130 -3.75 4.72 -2.25
C THR A 130 -2.58 5.50 -2.87
N ASN A 131 -2.87 6.60 -3.58
CA ASN A 131 -1.85 7.53 -4.06
C ASN A 131 -1.10 8.18 -2.90
N ASP A 132 -1.85 8.73 -1.94
CA ASP A 132 -1.28 9.40 -0.77
C ASP A 132 -0.44 8.47 0.09
N LEU A 133 -0.88 7.22 0.28
CA LEU A 133 -0.15 6.21 1.08
C LEU A 133 0.87 5.40 0.27
N GLN A 134 0.98 5.64 -1.04
CA GLN A 134 1.90 4.96 -1.95
C GLN A 134 1.81 3.43 -1.92
N ILE A 135 0.60 2.87 -2.02
CA ILE A 135 0.37 1.41 -2.11
C ILE A 135 0.33 0.99 -3.58
N LYS A 136 1.51 0.72 -4.16
CA LYS A 136 1.65 0.62 -5.62
C LYS A 136 0.82 -0.48 -6.29
N GLN A 137 0.71 -1.65 -5.67
CA GLN A 137 -0.05 -2.77 -6.23
C GLN A 137 -1.54 -2.46 -6.31
N LEU A 138 -2.09 -1.94 -5.21
CA LEU A 138 -3.49 -1.54 -5.13
C LEU A 138 -3.79 -0.38 -6.11
N MET A 139 -2.86 0.56 -6.30
CA MET A 139 -2.98 1.61 -7.32
C MET A 139 -3.14 1.02 -8.72
N ASP A 140 -2.23 0.13 -9.11
CA ASP A 140 -2.24 -0.51 -10.44
C ASP A 140 -3.55 -1.32 -10.65
N TYR A 141 -4.00 -2.06 -9.63
CA TYR A 141 -5.23 -2.86 -9.69
C TYR A 141 -6.50 -2.00 -9.77
N SER A 142 -6.56 -0.91 -9.01
CA SER A 142 -7.69 0.02 -9.02
C SER A 142 -7.79 0.76 -10.36
N CYS A 143 -6.66 1.27 -10.88
CA CYS A 143 -6.58 1.88 -12.22
C CYS A 143 -7.01 0.90 -13.32
N LYS A 144 -6.63 -0.38 -13.21
CA LYS A 144 -7.04 -1.40 -14.17
C LYS A 144 -8.55 -1.69 -14.10
N THR A 145 -9.13 -1.67 -12.91
CA THR A 145 -10.58 -1.82 -12.74
C THR A 145 -11.34 -0.67 -13.40
N VAL A 146 -10.93 0.57 -13.14
CA VAL A 146 -11.47 1.77 -13.80
C VAL A 146 -11.34 1.70 -15.33
N ALA A 147 -10.17 1.31 -15.83
CA ALA A 147 -9.95 1.15 -17.27
C ALA A 147 -10.86 0.08 -17.91
N ASN A 148 -11.17 -0.99 -17.18
CA ASN A 148 -12.12 -2.01 -17.64
C ASN A 148 -13.57 -1.50 -17.61
N MET A 149 -13.94 -0.65 -16.65
CA MET A 149 -15.26 -0.01 -16.60
C MET A 149 -15.48 0.93 -17.78
N ALA A 150 -14.44 1.66 -18.19
CA ALA A 150 -14.51 2.56 -19.35
C ALA A 150 -14.56 1.83 -20.70
N LYS A 151 -14.17 0.55 -20.75
CA LYS A 151 -14.00 -0.17 -22.01
C LYS A 151 -15.35 -0.40 -22.70
N GLY A 152 -15.47 0.11 -23.93
CA GLY A 152 -16.66 -0.07 -24.77
C GLY A 152 -17.85 0.82 -24.36
N LYS A 153 -17.64 1.78 -23.46
CA LYS A 153 -18.61 2.79 -23.08
C LYS A 153 -18.51 4.01 -23.97
N ASN A 154 -19.66 4.61 -24.29
CA ASN A 154 -19.71 5.88 -25.01
C ASN A 154 -19.51 7.07 -24.05
N PRO A 155 -19.27 8.29 -24.56
CA PRO A 155 -19.02 9.46 -23.73
C PRO A 155 -20.11 9.74 -22.67
N ASP A 156 -21.39 9.57 -23.00
CA ASP A 156 -22.50 9.86 -22.09
C ASP A 156 -22.56 8.83 -20.95
N GLU A 157 -22.36 7.54 -21.26
CA GLU A 157 -22.24 6.50 -20.23
C GLU A 157 -21.03 6.74 -19.33
N LEU A 158 -19.91 7.20 -19.88
CA LEU A 158 -18.74 7.56 -19.08
C LEU A 158 -19.04 8.73 -18.15
N ARG A 159 -19.73 9.78 -18.64
CA ARG A 159 -20.14 10.91 -17.79
C ARG A 159 -20.97 10.44 -16.60
N GLN A 160 -21.94 9.56 -16.83
CA GLN A 160 -22.76 9.00 -15.76
C GLN A 160 -21.96 8.13 -14.78
N ILE A 161 -21.06 7.27 -15.27
CA ILE A 161 -20.24 6.38 -14.42
C ILE A 161 -19.26 7.19 -13.57
N PHE A 162 -18.61 8.18 -14.17
CA PHE A 162 -17.55 8.96 -13.54
C PHE A 162 -18.06 10.21 -12.82
N GLY A 163 -19.38 10.47 -12.83
CA GLY A 163 -19.98 11.65 -12.22
C GLY A 163 -19.50 12.95 -12.84
N ILE A 164 -19.15 12.93 -14.14
CA ILE A 164 -18.67 14.09 -14.87
C ILE A 164 -19.90 14.84 -15.41
N LEU A 165 -20.05 16.08 -14.98
CA LEU A 165 -21.13 16.96 -15.42
C LEU A 165 -20.99 17.32 -16.90
N SER A 166 -22.11 17.61 -17.57
CA SER A 166 -22.10 18.23 -18.90
C SER A 166 -21.71 19.71 -18.79
N ASP A 167 -21.21 20.28 -19.88
CA ASP A 167 -20.86 21.70 -19.96
C ASP A 167 -22.07 22.59 -19.61
N GLU A 168 -23.29 22.15 -19.95
CA GLU A 168 -24.55 22.81 -19.58
C GLU A 168 -24.87 22.69 -18.09
N GLU A 169 -24.68 21.51 -17.48
CA GLU A 169 -24.89 21.29 -16.04
C GLU A 169 -23.90 22.11 -15.20
N GLU A 170 -22.63 22.17 -15.63
CA GLU A 170 -21.62 23.02 -15.02
C GLU A 170 -21.99 24.51 -15.13
N ALA A 171 -22.47 24.94 -16.30
CA ALA A 171 -22.92 26.31 -16.51
C ALA A 171 -24.15 26.67 -15.65
N GLU A 172 -25.10 25.74 -15.49
CA GLU A 172 -26.26 25.96 -14.62
C GLU A 172 -25.83 26.10 -13.16
N ILE A 173 -24.96 25.23 -12.65
CA ILE A 173 -24.43 25.33 -11.28
C ILE A 173 -23.67 26.65 -11.07
N ALA A 174 -22.86 27.07 -12.03
CA ALA A 174 -22.11 28.33 -11.97
C ALA A 174 -23.01 29.58 -11.90
N LEU A 175 -24.22 29.54 -12.46
CA LEU A 175 -25.19 30.64 -12.37
C LEU A 175 -25.80 30.78 -10.96
N TYR A 176 -25.75 29.73 -10.14
CA TYR A 176 -26.27 29.72 -8.77
C TYR A 176 -25.18 29.90 -7.71
N GLU A 177 -23.89 29.97 -8.07
CA GLU A 177 -22.85 30.34 -7.11
C GLU A 177 -23.09 31.79 -6.64
N PRO A 178 -23.29 32.03 -5.33
CA PRO A 178 -23.41 33.38 -4.82
C PRO A 178 -22.11 34.10 -5.14
N GLY A 179 -22.18 35.10 -6.04
CA GLY A 179 -21.03 35.92 -6.43
C GLY A 179 -20.31 36.45 -5.20
N PRO A 180 -19.00 36.78 -5.32
CA PRO A 180 -18.16 37.12 -4.17
C PRO A 180 -18.89 38.12 -3.30
N SER A 181 -19.20 37.70 -2.07
CA SER A 181 -19.82 38.54 -1.07
C SER A 181 -18.96 39.79 -0.94
N ASN A 182 -19.41 40.89 -1.55
CA ASN A 182 -18.81 42.21 -1.38
C ASN A 182 -19.11 42.64 0.06
N ALA A 183 -18.32 42.11 0.99
CA ALA A 183 -18.20 42.63 2.34
C ALA A 183 -17.58 44.02 2.22
N LYS A 184 -18.43 45.04 2.32
CA LYS A 184 -18.02 46.40 2.66
C LYS A 184 -17.65 46.49 4.13
#